data_AF-A0A1F8SRH1-F1
#
_entry.id   AF-A0A1F8SRH1-F1
#
_cell.length_a   1.000
_cell.length_b   1.000
_cell.length_c   1.000
_cell.angle_alpha   90.00
_cell.angle_beta   90.00
_cell.angle_gamma   90.00
#
_symmetry.space_group_name_H-M   'P 1'
#
loop_
_entity.id
_entity.type
_entity.pdbx_description
1 polymer ?
#
loop_
_entity_poly.entity_id
_entity_poly.type
_entity_poly.pdbx_seq_one_letter_code
_entity_poly.pdbx_strand_id
1 'polypeptide(L)'
;MPSLNRIQLIGHLGKDPELRFTPKGKKVCTFSIAVSRRWKSSAGDDKESTDWFNVEAWGRLGEICKQYLHKGRLVFLEGQLRTDRYDREGETRYFTKVVATQMQMLDRKAEELPSVEGEELMDEDELSID
;
A
#
# COMPACT_ATOMS: atom_id res chain seq x y z
N MET A 1 33.29 -2.45 -8.66
CA MET A 1 33.20 -2.41 -7.18
C MET A 1 31.83 -2.94 -6.77
N PRO A 2 31.73 -3.80 -5.75
CA PRO A 2 30.43 -4.20 -5.21
C PRO A 2 29.79 -3.02 -4.48
N SER A 3 28.50 -2.79 -4.71
CA SER A 3 27.69 -1.79 -3.98
C SER A 3 26.33 -2.40 -3.60
N LEU A 4 25.74 -1.90 -2.52
CA LEU A 4 24.42 -2.33 -2.03
C LEU A 4 23.52 -1.12 -1.87
N ASN A 5 22.36 -1.16 -2.52
CA ASN A 5 21.25 -0.24 -2.30
C ASN A 5 19.99 -1.09 -2.12
N ARG A 6 19.52 -1.17 -0.87
CA ARG A 6 18.35 -1.96 -0.50
C ARG A 6 17.54 -1.18 0.52
N ILE A 7 16.23 -1.14 0.32
CA ILE A 7 15.26 -0.60 1.26
C ILE A 7 14.14 -1.61 1.47
N GLN A 8 13.73 -1.76 2.73
CA GLN A 8 12.60 -2.59 3.13
C GLN A 8 11.64 -1.74 3.95
N LEU A 9 10.35 -1.78 3.62
CA LEU A 9 9.33 -0.95 4.24
C LEU A 9 8.11 -1.80 4.58
N ILE A 10 7.51 -1.52 5.73
CA ILE A 10 6.16 -1.96 6.06
C ILE A 10 5.34 -0.71 6.36
N GLY A 11 4.22 -0.55 5.66
CA GLY A 11 3.36 0.61 5.86
C GLY A 11 2.08 0.57 5.05
N HIS A 12 1.27 1.61 5.21
CA HIS A 12 -0.03 1.70 4.57
C HIS A 12 0.02 2.55 3.31
N LEU A 13 -0.73 2.17 2.28
CA LEU A 13 -0.86 3.00 1.08
C LEU A 13 -1.56 4.33 1.41
N GLY A 14 -0.97 5.45 0.99
CA GLY A 14 -1.57 6.79 1.16
C GLY A 14 -2.71 7.09 0.21
N LYS A 15 -2.67 6.47 -0.96
CA LYS A 15 -3.61 6.65 -2.07
C LYS A 15 -3.67 5.39 -2.91
N ASP A 16 -4.70 5.29 -3.74
CA ASP A 16 -4.83 4.18 -4.67
C ASP A 16 -3.66 4.16 -5.67
N PRO A 17 -3.18 2.97 -6.06
CA PRO A 17 -2.15 2.86 -7.07
C PRO A 17 -2.62 3.35 -8.44
N GLU A 18 -1.76 4.11 -9.10
CA GLU A 18 -1.99 4.65 -10.44
C GLU A 18 -1.09 3.92 -11.43
N LEU A 19 -1.68 3.23 -12.42
CA LEU A 19 -0.93 2.59 -13.49
C LEU A 19 -0.75 3.57 -14.66
N ARG A 20 0.49 3.72 -15.12
CA ARG A 20 0.86 4.60 -16.22
C ARG A 20 1.74 3.85 -17.22
N PHE A 21 1.79 4.37 -18.44
CA PHE A 21 2.69 3.90 -19.49
C PHE A 21 3.76 4.95 -19.74
N THR A 22 5.02 4.53 -19.75
CA THR A 22 6.12 5.39 -20.18
C THR A 22 6.06 5.64 -21.69
N PRO A 23 6.75 6.67 -22.22
CA PRO A 23 6.85 6.89 -23.67
C PRO A 23 7.41 5.68 -24.44
N LYS A 24 8.17 4.80 -23.77
CA LYS A 24 8.71 3.56 -24.34
C LYS A 24 7.76 2.35 -24.18
N GLY A 25 6.50 2.57 -23.81
CA GLY A 25 5.48 1.53 -23.64
C GLY A 25 5.61 0.68 -22.37
N LYS A 26 6.59 0.94 -21.50
CA LYS A 26 6.73 0.19 -20.24
C LYS A 26 5.66 0.61 -19.23
N LYS A 27 5.04 -0.37 -18.58
CA LYS A 27 4.09 -0.19 -17.47
C LYS A 27 4.82 0.16 -16.18
N VAL A 28 4.33 1.19 -15.50
CA VAL A 28 4.78 1.61 -14.16
C VAL A 28 3.57 1.93 -13.31
N CYS A 29 3.51 1.36 -12.11
CA CYS A 29 2.50 1.67 -11.11
C CYS A 29 3.12 2.53 -10.01
N THR A 30 2.51 3.68 -9.76
CA THR A 30 2.96 4.64 -8.75
C THR A 30 1.99 4.72 -7.58
N PHE A 31 2.51 4.71 -6.36
CA PHE A 31 1.75 4.90 -5.13
C PHE A 31 2.66 5.46 -4.03
N SER A 32 2.09 5.84 -2.89
CA SER A 32 2.84 6.26 -1.71
C SER A 32 2.58 5.33 -0.53
N ILE A 33 3.58 5.15 0.32
CA ILE A 33 3.46 4.44 1.59
C ILE A 33 3.77 5.37 2.75
N ALA A 34 2.92 5.33 3.77
CA ALA A 34 3.14 5.92 5.08
C ALA A 34 3.75 4.88 6.03
N VAL A 35 4.91 5.22 6.62
CA VAL A 35 5.55 4.43 7.68
C VAL A 35 5.61 5.28 8.94
N SER A 36 4.88 4.87 9.97
CA SER A 36 4.76 5.61 11.23
C SER A 36 5.62 4.99 12.33
N ARG A 37 6.29 5.85 13.10
CA ARG A 37 7.06 5.48 14.29
C ARG A 37 6.52 6.23 15.50
N ARG A 38 6.38 5.52 16.63
CA ARG A 38 6.00 6.10 17.93
C ARG A 38 7.14 5.94 18.92
N TRP A 39 7.43 6.99 19.68
CA TRP A 39 8.48 6.97 20.70
C TRP A 39 8.15 7.95 21.83
N LYS A 40 8.71 7.72 23.02
CA LYS A 40 8.65 8.69 24.12
C LYS A 40 9.75 9.72 23.98
N SER A 41 9.40 10.99 24.12
CA SER A 41 10.36 12.08 24.16
C SER A 41 11.07 12.15 25.52
N SER A 42 12.18 12.90 25.60
CA SER A 42 12.90 13.11 26.85
C SER A 42 12.06 13.80 27.94
N ALA A 43 10.98 14.48 27.56
CA ALA A 43 10.03 15.12 28.49
C ALA A 43 8.95 14.15 29.00
N GLY A 44 8.90 12.91 28.50
CA GLY A 44 7.92 11.89 28.87
C GLY A 44 6.70 11.79 27.93
N ASP A 45 6.52 12.76 27.03
CA ASP A 45 5.39 12.77 26.08
C ASP A 45 5.54 11.72 24.98
N ASP A 46 4.43 11.07 24.61
CA ASP A 46 4.34 10.21 23.43
C ASP A 46 4.39 11.06 22.15
N LYS A 47 5.31 10.73 21.24
CA LYS A 47 5.45 11.36 19.92
C LYS A 47 5.22 10.35 18.82
N GLU A 48 4.67 10.83 17.71
CA GLU A 48 4.48 10.08 16.47
C GLU A 48 5.05 10.87 15.28
N SER A 49 5.67 10.16 14.34
CA SER A 49 6.16 10.72 13.08
C SER A 49 5.92 9.72 11.97
N THR A 50 5.46 10.23 10.84
CA THR A 50 5.14 9.44 9.66
C THR A 50 6.03 9.89 8.51
N ASP A 51 6.84 8.95 8.01
CA ASP A 51 7.64 9.13 6.81
C ASP A 51 6.86 8.64 5.58
N TRP A 52 6.90 9.43 4.51
CA TRP A 52 6.17 9.15 3.28
C TRP A 52 7.14 8.77 2.16
N PHE A 53 6.93 7.60 1.57
CA PHE A 53 7.77 7.06 0.50
C PHE A 53 6.98 7.00 -0.80
N ASN A 54 7.49 7.61 -1.86
CA ASN A 54 6.98 7.41 -3.21
C ASN A 54 7.55 6.11 -3.78
N VAL A 55 6.68 5.27 -4.35
CA VAL A 55 7.03 3.94 -4.84
C VAL A 55 6.68 3.81 -6.33
N GLU A 56 7.59 3.21 -7.09
CA GLU A 56 7.38 2.75 -8.46
C GLU A 56 7.53 1.23 -8.54
N ALA A 57 6.47 0.55 -8.96
CA ALA A 57 6.48 -0.87 -9.29
C ALA A 57 6.36 -1.05 -10.81
N TRP A 58 7.29 -1.77 -11.41
CA TRP A 58 7.40 -1.89 -12.87
C TRP A 58 6.87 -3.23 -13.40
N GLY A 59 6.42 -3.22 -14.66
CA GLY A 59 6.01 -4.45 -15.37
C GLY A 59 4.93 -5.23 -14.61
N ARG A 60 5.11 -6.54 -14.49
CA ARG A 60 4.16 -7.44 -13.81
C ARG A 60 3.91 -7.04 -12.35
N LEU A 61 4.94 -6.58 -11.63
CA LEU A 61 4.75 -6.13 -10.25
C LEU A 61 3.82 -4.90 -10.21
N GLY A 62 3.97 -3.98 -11.17
CA GLY A 62 3.08 -2.82 -11.30
C GLY A 62 1.63 -3.22 -11.58
N GLU A 63 1.40 -4.22 -12.43
CA GLU A 63 0.06 -4.75 -12.69
C GLU A 63 -0.57 -5.37 -11.43
N ILE A 64 0.20 -6.18 -10.69
CA ILE A 64 -0.22 -6.76 -9.41
C ILE A 64 -0.56 -5.65 -8.41
N CYS A 65 0.32 -4.65 -8.27
CA CYS A 65 0.06 -3.52 -7.38
C CYS A 65 -1.25 -2.81 -7.76
N LYS A 66 -1.50 -2.55 -9.05
CA LYS A 66 -2.74 -1.90 -9.49
C LYS A 66 -3.98 -2.75 -9.26
N GLN A 67 -3.88 -4.07 -9.46
CA GLN A 67 -5.01 -4.98 -9.35
C GLN A 67 -5.43 -5.20 -7.89
N TYR A 68 -4.45 -5.32 -6.99
CA TYR A 68 -4.72 -5.78 -5.62
C TYR A 68 -4.54 -4.71 -4.55
N LEU A 69 -3.83 -3.62 -4.81
CA LEU A 69 -3.63 -2.59 -3.78
C LEU A 69 -4.66 -1.46 -3.91
N HIS A 70 -5.04 -0.92 -2.76
CA HIS A 70 -5.91 0.25 -2.61
C HIS A 70 -5.43 1.08 -1.42
N LYS A 71 -5.90 2.33 -1.34
CA LYS A 71 -5.60 3.25 -0.23
C LYS A 71 -5.86 2.58 1.12
N GLY A 72 -4.91 2.72 2.05
CA GLY A 72 -5.01 2.16 3.39
C GLY A 72 -4.58 0.71 3.52
N ARG A 73 -4.33 -0.02 2.42
CA ARG A 73 -3.83 -1.41 2.51
C ARG A 73 -2.43 -1.45 3.11
N LEU A 74 -2.22 -2.37 4.06
CA LEU A 74 -0.92 -2.64 4.70
C LEU A 74 -0.08 -3.56 3.81
N VAL A 75 1.14 -3.15 3.50
CA VAL A 75 2.05 -3.93 2.65
C VAL A 75 3.46 -3.95 3.20
N PHE A 76 4.17 -5.04 2.92
CA PHE A 76 5.62 -5.11 2.90
C PHE A 76 6.13 -4.80 1.48
N LEU A 77 7.18 -4.00 1.39
CA LEU A 77 7.92 -3.73 0.16
C LEU A 77 9.41 -3.95 0.35
N GLU A 78 10.04 -4.42 -0.71
CA GLU A 78 11.49 -4.37 -0.87
C GLU A 78 11.85 -3.73 -2.21
N GLY A 79 12.95 -2.99 -2.24
CA GLY A 79 13.44 -2.35 -3.45
C GLY A 79 14.75 -1.61 -3.24
N GLN A 80 14.94 -0.55 -4.01
CA GLN A 80 16.11 0.32 -3.95
C GLN A 80 15.69 1.79 -4.02
N LEU A 81 16.48 2.68 -3.44
CA LEU A 81 16.29 4.12 -3.60
C LEU A 81 16.82 4.58 -4.95
N ARG A 82 16.06 5.44 -5.64
CA ARG A 82 16.47 6.10 -6.87
C ARG A 82 16.19 7.59 -6.74
N THR A 83 17.20 8.40 -6.96
CA THR A 83 17.07 9.86 -7.05
C THR A 83 17.19 10.27 -8.50
N ASP A 84 16.08 10.74 -9.08
CA ASP A 84 16.08 11.31 -10.41
C ASP A 84 16.32 12.83 -10.33
N ARG A 85 17.11 13.35 -11.26
CA ARG A 85 17.34 14.79 -11.45
C ARG A 85 16.49 15.27 -12.62
N TYR A 86 15.79 16.37 -12.45
CA TYR A 86 15.04 17.02 -13.54
C TYR A 86 15.09 18.54 -13.39
N ASP A 87 15.13 19.25 -14.50
CA ASP A 87 15.10 20.71 -14.52
C ASP A 87 13.67 21.20 -14.71
N ARG A 88 13.25 22.15 -13.90
CA ARG A 88 11.94 22.80 -13.99
C ARG A 88 12.11 24.28 -13.73
N GLU A 89 11.64 25.12 -14.66
CA GLU A 89 11.64 26.59 -14.50
C GLU A 89 13.06 27.16 -14.23
N GLY A 90 14.09 26.53 -14.80
CA GLY A 90 15.50 26.94 -14.60
C GLY A 90 16.14 26.45 -13.30
N GLU A 91 15.41 25.72 -12.45
CA GLU A 91 15.91 25.12 -11.22
C GLU A 91 16.10 23.60 -11.38
N THR A 92 17.27 23.10 -11.01
CA THR A 92 17.51 21.66 -10.89
C THR A 92 16.81 21.13 -9.64
N ARG A 93 15.93 20.14 -9.81
CA ARG A 93 15.26 19.43 -8.72
C ARG A 93 15.68 17.97 -8.65
N TYR A 94 15.60 17.43 -7.44
CA TYR A 94 15.87 16.04 -7.14
C TYR A 94 14.62 15.38 -6.58
N PHE A 95 14.31 14.18 -7.06
CA PHE A 95 13.19 13.39 -6.58
C PHE A 95 13.64 11.98 -6.22
N THR A 96 13.61 11.67 -4.93
CA THR A 96 13.94 10.35 -4.41
C THR A 96 12.68 9.49 -4.30
N LYS A 97 12.76 8.27 -4.81
CA LYS A 97 11.69 7.27 -4.79
C LYS A 97 12.23 5.88 -4.53
N VAL A 98 11.34 4.97 -4.16
CA VAL A 98 11.61 3.54 -4.06
C VAL A 98 11.23 2.87 -5.38
N VAL A 99 12.18 2.20 -6.01
CA VAL A 99 11.88 1.28 -7.12
C VAL A 99 11.70 -0.10 -6.51
N ALA A 100 10.44 -0.55 -6.43
CA ALA A 100 10.09 -1.82 -5.79
C ALA A 100 10.48 -3.01 -6.66
N THR A 101 11.06 -4.02 -6.03
CA THR A 101 11.39 -5.33 -6.62
C THR A 101 10.50 -6.44 -6.08
N GLN A 102 9.94 -6.26 -4.88
CA GLN A 102 9.02 -7.19 -4.24
C GLN A 102 7.94 -6.44 -3.46
N MET A 103 6.74 -7.01 -3.44
CA MET A 103 5.60 -6.53 -2.65
C MET A 103 4.84 -7.73 -2.07
N GLN A 104 4.43 -7.62 -0.81
CA GLN A 104 3.54 -8.56 -0.16
C GLN A 104 2.44 -7.80 0.58
N MET A 105 1.18 -8.21 0.39
CA MET A 105 0.05 -7.73 1.17
C MET A 105 0.07 -8.38 2.54
N LEU A 106 -0.18 -7.59 3.60
CA LEU A 106 -0.13 -8.06 4.98
C LEU A 106 -1.50 -7.97 5.68
N ASP A 107 -2.52 -7.46 5.00
CA ASP A 107 -3.87 -7.45 5.51
C ASP A 107 -4.48 -8.86 5.50
N ARG A 108 -5.27 -9.19 6.54
CA ARG A 108 -6.05 -10.43 6.56
C ARG A 108 -7.06 -10.35 5.42
N LYS A 109 -7.08 -11.38 4.58
CA LYS A 109 -8.17 -11.59 3.61
C LYS A 109 -9.48 -11.54 4.43
N ALA A 110 -10.37 -10.61 4.11
CA ALA A 110 -11.69 -10.60 4.73
C ALA A 110 -12.31 -11.98 4.47
N GLU A 111 -12.63 -12.72 5.53
CA GLU A 111 -13.57 -13.82 5.42
C GLU A 111 -14.87 -13.19 4.96
N GLU A 112 -15.30 -13.51 3.73
CA GLU A 112 -16.68 -13.29 3.32
C GLU A 112 -17.54 -14.13 4.27
N LEU A 113 -18.03 -13.50 5.34
CA LEU A 113 -19.09 -14.09 6.16
C LEU A 113 -20.27 -14.31 5.20
N PRO A 114 -20.77 -15.55 5.04
CA PRO A 114 -21.96 -15.77 4.23
C PRO A 114 -23.08 -14.91 4.80
N SER A 115 -23.65 -14.03 3.96
CA SER A 115 -24.87 -13.32 4.28
C SER A 115 -25.94 -14.36 4.53
N VAL A 116 -26.40 -14.46 5.78
CA VAL A 116 -27.53 -15.33 6.11
C VAL A 116 -28.77 -14.69 5.48
N GLU A 117 -29.18 -15.19 4.31
CA GLU A 117 -30.48 -14.88 3.72
C GLU A 117 -31.55 -15.65 4.50
N GLY A 118 -32.49 -14.90 5.09
CA GLY A 118 -33.84 -15.35 5.41
C GLY A 118 -33.97 -16.48 6.44
N GLU A 119 -34.00 -16.16 7.73
CA GLU A 119 -34.82 -16.93 8.67
C GLU A 119 -36.29 -16.61 8.35
N GLU A 120 -36.96 -17.52 7.63
CA GLU A 120 -38.42 -17.61 7.67
C GLU A 120 -38.81 -17.93 9.13
N LEU A 121 -39.44 -16.96 9.78
CA LEU A 121 -40.13 -17.17 11.06
C LEU A 121 -41.22 -18.21 10.81
N MET A 122 -41.07 -19.41 11.38
CA MET A 122 -42.20 -20.35 11.49
C MET A 122 -43.28 -19.70 12.35
N ASP A 123 -44.48 -19.53 11.78
CA ASP A 123 -45.66 -19.03 12.47
C ASP A 123 -45.99 -19.91 13.71
N GLU A 124 -46.28 -19.28 14.86
CA GLU A 124 -46.55 -19.94 16.15
C GLU A 124 -47.88 -20.72 16.19
N ASP A 125 -48.61 -20.86 15.07
CA ASP A 125 -49.98 -21.37 15.05
C ASP A 125 -50.11 -22.92 14.99
N GLU A 126 -49.02 -23.70 14.94
CA GLU A 126 -49.08 -25.18 14.98
C GLU A 126 -48.91 -25.83 16.37
N LEU A 127 -48.77 -25.06 17.45
CA LEU A 127 -48.61 -25.59 18.82
C LEU A 127 -49.88 -25.50 19.69
N SER A 128 -51.06 -25.76 19.10
CA SER A 128 -52.27 -26.03 19.88
C SER A 128 -53.01 -27.28 19.38
N ILE A 129 -52.51 -28.44 19.81
CA ILE A 129 -53.36 -29.62 20.00
C ILE A 129 -53.70 -29.65 21.49
N ASP A 130 -54.89 -29.18 21.82
CA ASP A 130 -55.76 -29.69 22.89
C ASP A 130 -57.20 -29.16 22.69
#